data_AF-A0A1F2PDF9-F1
#
_entry.id   AF-A0A1F2PDF9-F1
#
_cell.length_a   1.000
_cell.length_b   1.000
_cell.length_c   1.000
_cell.angle_alpha   90.00
_cell.angle_beta   90.00
_cell.angle_gamma   90.00
#
_symmetry.space_group_name_H-M   'P 1'
#
loop_
_entity.id
_entity.type
_entity.pdbx_description
1 polymer ?
#
loop_
_entity_poly.entity_id
_entity_poly.type
_entity_poly.pdbx_seq_one_letter_code
_entity_poly.pdbx_strand_id
1 'polypeptide(L)'
;MAGLLRGVARTAVVAGTATAVSNNVSRRQAQRFAQKDQQAYAQQQQQAYQQQQVSQQQSYQQDVDFDEQLAQLAKLGQLRDQGILTQQEFEAKKRQILGV
;
A
#
# COMPACT_ATOMS: atom_id res chain seq x y z
N MET A 1 -57.83 0.92 -56.63
CA MET A 1 -56.47 0.35 -56.49
C MET A 1 -55.86 0.83 -55.17
N ALA A 2 -56.11 0.13 -54.07
CA ALA A 2 -55.61 0.48 -52.74
C ALA A 2 -54.94 -0.76 -52.12
N GLY A 3 -53.63 -0.70 -51.85
CA GLY A 3 -52.97 -1.77 -51.10
C GLY A 3 -51.50 -1.97 -51.40
N LEU A 4 -50.64 -0.98 -51.14
CA LEU A 4 -49.19 -1.22 -50.99
C LEU A 4 -48.54 -0.43 -49.83
N LEU A 5 -49.25 0.51 -49.19
CA LEU A 5 -48.66 1.38 -48.15
C LEU A 5 -48.73 0.83 -46.71
N ARG A 6 -49.35 -0.33 -46.47
CA ARG A 6 -49.54 -0.86 -45.10
C ARG A 6 -48.39 -1.74 -44.59
N GLY A 7 -47.46 -2.13 -45.44
CA GLY A 7 -46.35 -3.04 -45.08
C GLY A 7 -45.13 -2.36 -44.44
N VAL A 8 -44.85 -1.11 -44.82
CA VAL A 8 -43.59 -0.42 -44.44
C VAL A 8 -43.67 0.23 -43.05
N ALA A 9 -44.87 0.53 -42.55
CA ALA A 9 -45.03 1.21 -41.26
C ALA A 9 -44.73 0.34 -40.02
N ARG A 10 -44.81 -1.00 -40.11
CA ARG A 10 -44.60 -1.88 -38.95
C ARG A 10 -43.13 -2.20 -38.66
N THR A 11 -42.22 -2.05 -39.63
CA THR A 11 -40.79 -2.37 -39.45
C THR A 11 -40.01 -1.26 -38.77
N ALA A 12 -40.42 0.00 -38.91
CA ALA A 12 -39.76 1.13 -38.24
C ALA A 12 -39.99 1.14 -36.72
N VAL A 13 -41.17 0.71 -36.25
CA VAL A 13 -41.52 0.68 -34.82
C VAL A 13 -40.79 -0.45 -34.07
N VAL A 14 -40.56 -1.59 -34.73
CA VAL A 14 -39.84 -2.73 -34.16
C VAL A 14 -38.33 -2.51 -34.13
N ALA A 15 -37.79 -1.70 -35.05
CA ALA A 15 -36.37 -1.35 -35.08
C ALA A 15 -35.95 -0.33 -34.00
N GLY A 16 -36.85 0.57 -33.57
CA GLY A 16 -36.53 1.67 -32.66
C GLY A 16 -36.24 1.30 -31.19
N THR A 17 -36.73 0.14 -30.72
CA THR A 17 -36.50 -0.30 -29.33
C THR A 17 -35.26 -1.19 -29.16
N ALA A 18 -34.70 -1.73 -30.25
CA ALA A 18 -33.48 -2.53 -30.21
C ALA A 18 -32.21 -1.68 -29.92
N THR A 19 -32.19 -0.42 -30.38
CA THR A 19 -31.09 0.52 -30.13
C THR A 19 -31.09 1.09 -28.71
N ALA A 20 -32.24 1.09 -28.03
CA ALA A 20 -32.37 1.63 -26.67
C ALA A 20 -31.83 0.69 -25.57
N VAL A 21 -31.97 -0.62 -25.74
CA VAL A 21 -31.47 -1.63 -24.77
C VAL A 21 -29.96 -1.88 -24.92
N SER A 22 -29.44 -1.83 -26.16
CA SER A 22 -28.00 -1.98 -26.44
C SER A 22 -27.16 -0.82 -25.89
N ASN A 23 -27.65 0.43 -26.01
CA ASN A 23 -27.02 1.59 -25.39
C ASN A 23 -27.00 1.53 -23.85
N ASN A 24 -28.00 0.90 -23.24
CA ASN A 24 -28.09 0.82 -21.78
C ASN A 24 -27.12 -0.22 -21.20
N VAL A 25 -26.98 -1.38 -21.85
CA VAL A 25 -26.00 -2.41 -21.46
C VAL A 25 -24.56 -1.92 -21.68
N SER A 26 -24.28 -1.22 -22.78
CA SER A 26 -22.97 -0.60 -23.03
C SER A 26 -22.61 0.42 -21.95
N ARG A 27 -23.54 1.31 -21.58
CA ARG A 27 -23.35 2.26 -20.47
C ARG A 27 -23.15 1.57 -19.13
N ARG A 28 -23.88 0.49 -18.87
CA ARG A 28 -23.74 -0.28 -17.62
C ARG A 28 -22.40 -1.00 -17.55
N GLN A 29 -21.92 -1.54 -18.66
CA GLN A 29 -20.58 -2.13 -18.75
C GLN A 29 -19.51 -1.06 -18.55
N ALA A 30 -19.60 0.09 -19.24
CA ALA A 30 -18.68 1.21 -19.07
C ALA A 30 -18.67 1.74 -17.62
N GLN A 31 -19.83 1.84 -16.98
CA GLN A 31 -19.94 2.21 -15.56
C GLN A 31 -19.31 1.17 -14.63
N ARG A 32 -19.42 -0.13 -14.93
CA ARG A 32 -18.77 -1.19 -14.15
C ARG A 32 -17.25 -1.12 -14.27
N PHE A 33 -16.71 -0.85 -15.46
CA PHE A 33 -15.27 -0.65 -15.64
C PHE A 33 -14.78 0.62 -14.93
N ALA A 34 -15.50 1.74 -15.09
CA ALA A 34 -15.17 2.99 -14.38
C ALA A 34 -15.20 2.85 -12.85
N GLN A 35 -16.15 2.09 -12.30
CA GLN A 35 -16.20 1.78 -10.86
C GLN A 35 -15.01 0.90 -10.43
N LYS A 36 -14.63 -0.10 -11.23
CA LYS A 36 -13.47 -0.95 -10.93
C LYS A 36 -12.17 -0.15 -10.97
N ASP A 37 -12.00 0.75 -11.93
CA ASP A 37 -10.82 1.60 -12.02
C ASP A 37 -10.72 2.56 -10.83
N GLN A 38 -11.84 3.17 -10.42
CA GLN A 38 -11.87 4.01 -9.21
C GLN A 38 -11.55 3.22 -7.94
N GLN A 39 -12.08 2.00 -7.81
CA GLN A 39 -11.79 1.12 -6.67
C GLN A 39 -10.32 0.67 -6.66
N ALA A 40 -9.77 0.31 -7.82
CA ALA A 40 -8.36 -0.07 -7.95
C ALA A 40 -7.44 1.09 -7.57
N TYR A 41 -7.76 2.31 -8.01
CA TYR A 41 -7.00 3.50 -7.66
C TYR A 41 -7.05 3.80 -6.15
N ALA A 42 -8.23 3.70 -5.54
CA ALA A 42 -8.40 3.88 -4.09
C ALA A 42 -7.63 2.82 -3.28
N GLN A 43 -7.65 1.56 -3.73
CA GLN A 43 -6.95 0.46 -3.06
C GLN A 43 -5.42 0.60 -3.17
N GLN A 44 -4.92 1.06 -4.33
CA GLN A 44 -3.50 1.33 -4.52
C GLN A 44 -3.01 2.47 -3.60
N GLN A 45 -3.81 3.52 -3.43
CA GLN A 45 -3.47 4.62 -2.52
C GLN A 45 -3.36 4.12 -1.07
N GLN A 46 -4.32 3.30 -0.61
CA GLN A 46 -4.30 2.77 0.77
C GLN A 46 -3.07 1.89 1.05
N GLN A 47 -2.62 1.09 0.07
CA GLN A 47 -1.42 0.27 0.23
C GLN A 47 -0.15 1.11 0.34
N ALA A 48 -0.04 2.19 -0.44
CA ALA A 48 1.10 3.11 -0.36
C ALA A 48 1.22 3.78 1.02
N TYR A 49 0.10 4.22 1.60
CA TYR A 49 0.09 4.82 2.94
C TYR A 49 0.48 3.81 4.04
N GLN A 50 0.06 2.55 3.95
CA GLN A 50 0.48 1.54 4.93
C GLN A 50 1.99 1.27 4.86
N GLN A 51 2.56 1.17 3.66
CA GLN A 51 4.00 0.89 3.52
C GLN A 51 4.88 2.01 4.10
N GLN A 52 4.42 3.26 4.03
CA GLN A 52 5.14 4.42 4.58
C GLN A 52 5.09 4.52 6.12
N GLN A 53 4.05 3.95 6.76
CA GLN A 53 3.97 3.93 8.22
C GLN A 53 4.90 2.88 8.83
N VAL A 54 4.99 1.69 8.22
CA VAL A 54 5.83 0.59 8.74
C VAL A 54 7.32 0.94 8.68
N SER A 55 7.74 1.64 7.63
CA SER A 55 9.14 2.04 7.44
C SER A 55 9.61 3.08 8.46
N GLN A 56 8.75 4.01 8.88
CA GLN A 56 9.09 4.96 9.94
C GLN A 56 9.20 4.30 11.32
N GLN A 57 8.34 3.33 11.64
CA GLN A 57 8.46 2.63 12.94
C GLN A 57 9.76 1.85 13.08
N GLN A 58 10.27 1.23 12.01
CA GLN A 58 11.52 0.48 12.07
C GLN A 58 12.74 1.38 12.33
N SER A 59 12.79 2.59 11.76
CA SER A 59 13.91 3.52 12.00
C SER A 59 13.97 3.98 13.45
N TYR A 60 12.82 4.31 14.06
CA TYR A 60 12.79 4.75 15.46
C TYR A 60 13.24 3.65 16.44
N GLN A 61 12.89 2.38 16.17
CA GLN A 61 13.35 1.29 17.03
C GLN A 61 14.86 1.08 16.94
N GLN A 62 15.44 1.19 15.74
CA GLN A 62 16.88 1.04 15.54
C GLN A 62 17.68 2.16 16.22
N ASP A 63 17.16 3.40 16.23
CA ASP A 63 17.79 4.52 16.94
C ASP A 63 17.77 4.31 18.47
N VAL A 64 16.65 3.85 19.02
CA VAL A 64 16.51 3.56 20.47
C VAL A 64 17.46 2.44 20.90
N ASP A 65 17.54 1.35 20.12
CA ASP A 65 18.46 0.24 20.41
C ASP A 65 19.93 0.71 20.39
N PHE A 66 20.28 1.60 19.47
CA PHE A 66 21.64 2.16 19.38
C PHE A 66 21.98 3.05 20.59
N ASP A 67 21.06 3.89 21.03
CA ASP A 67 21.24 4.72 22.23
C ASP A 67 21.43 3.86 23.50
N GLU A 68 20.68 2.76 23.62
CA GLU A 68 20.82 1.82 24.74
C GLU A 68 22.18 1.09 24.72
N GLN A 69 22.66 0.69 23.54
CA GLN A 69 24.00 0.14 23.38
C GLN A 69 25.09 1.13 23.82
N LEU A 70 24.97 2.41 23.45
CA LEU A 70 25.91 3.44 23.87
C LEU A 70 25.90 3.66 25.39
N ALA A 71 24.72 3.69 26.01
CA ALA A 71 24.58 3.79 27.46
C ALA A 71 25.26 2.61 28.18
N GLN A 72 25.13 1.39 27.64
CA GLN A 72 25.79 0.20 28.18
C GLN A 72 27.32 0.30 28.07
N LEU A 73 27.84 0.79 26.93
CA LEU A 73 29.27 1.00 26.74
C LEU A 73 29.84 2.04 27.73
N ALA A 74 29.10 3.11 28.00
CA ALA A 74 29.50 4.12 29.00
C ALA A 74 29.61 3.52 30.41
N LYS A 75 28.64 2.70 30.81
CA LYS A 75 28.67 1.98 32.09
C LYS A 75 29.86 1.03 32.19
N LEU A 76 30.17 0.31 31.11
CA LEU A 76 31.35 -0.57 31.07
C LEU A 76 32.66 0.22 31.18
N GLY A 77 32.74 1.41 30.58
CA GLY A 77 33.88 2.31 30.72
C GLY A 77 34.10 2.75 32.18
N GLN A 78 33.03 3.12 32.88
CA GLN A 78 33.09 3.46 34.31
C GLN A 78 33.58 2.28 35.16
N LEU A 79 33.08 1.07 34.91
CA LEU A 79 33.52 -0.13 35.63
C LEU A 79 34.99 -0.46 35.38
N ARG A 80 35.49 -0.22 34.16
CA ARG A 80 36.91 -0.35 33.83
C ARG A 80 37.74 0.69 34.58
N ASP A 81 37.31 1.95 34.60
CA ASP A 81 38.04 3.04 35.26
C ASP A 81 38.08 2.87 36.79
N GLN A 82 37.06 2.21 37.36
CA GLN A 82 37.04 1.77 38.77
C GLN A 82 37.94 0.55 39.04
N GLY A 83 38.57 -0.04 38.02
CA GLY A 83 39.38 -1.24 38.13
C GLY A 83 38.60 -2.53 38.38
N ILE A 84 37.26 -2.50 38.23
CA ILE A 84 36.39 -3.68 38.36
C ILE A 84 36.49 -4.55 37.12
N LEU A 85 36.62 -3.93 35.94
CA LEU A 85 36.86 -4.63 34.67
C LEU A 85 38.29 -4.38 34.19
N THR A 86 38.88 -5.43 33.62
CA THR A 86 40.13 -5.30 32.87
C THR A 86 39.89 -4.68 31.50
N GLN A 87 40.93 -4.11 30.89
CA GLN A 87 40.87 -3.58 29.52
C GLN A 87 40.46 -4.66 28.50
N GLN A 88 40.92 -5.91 28.69
CA GLN A 88 40.58 -7.04 27.82
C GLN A 88 39.09 -7.39 27.89
N GLU A 89 38.50 -7.41 29.09
CA GLU A 89 37.07 -7.70 29.29
C GLU A 89 36.19 -6.58 28.74
N PHE A 90 36.60 -5.33 28.93
CA PHE A 90 35.92 -4.17 28.34
C PHE A 90 35.87 -4.26 26.82
N GLU A 91 36.99 -4.57 26.17
CA GLU A 91 37.05 -4.70 24.71
C GLU A 91 36.23 -5.87 24.16
N ALA A 92 36.24 -7.02 24.87
CA ALA A 92 35.42 -8.17 24.51
C ALA A 92 33.93 -7.83 24.57
N LYS A 93 33.49 -7.12 25.62
CA LYS A 93 32.09 -6.69 25.77
C LYS A 93 31.70 -5.60 24.77
N LYS A 94 32.60 -4.67 24.47
CA LYS A 94 32.37 -3.64 23.44
C LYS A 94 32.11 -4.27 22.08
N ARG A 95 32.93 -5.25 21.69
CA ARG A 95 32.74 -6.03 20.45
C ARG A 95 31.42 -6.77 20.43
N GLN A 96 31.08 -7.44 21.55
CA GLN A 96 29.80 -8.13 21.70
C GLN A 96 28.59 -7.20 21.52
N ILE A 97 28.63 -5.99 22.10
CA ILE A 97 27.52 -5.03 22.04
C ILE A 97 27.37 -4.42 20.65
N LEU A 98 28.50 -4.08 20.01
CA LEU A 98 28.51 -3.45 18.68
C LEU A 98 28.40 -4.45 17.52
N GLY A 99 28.45 -5.76 17.80
CA GLY A 99 28.37 -6.81 16.78
C GLY A 99 29.56 -6.85 15.82
N VAL A 100 30.75 -6.45 16.28
CA VAL A 100 32.01 -6.35 15.49
C VAL A 100 33.11 -7.28 15.99
#